data_AF-A0A6J4FIR9-F1
#
_entry.id   AF-A0A6J4FIR9-F1
#
_cell.length_a   1.000
_cell.length_b   1.000
_cell.length_c   1.000
_cell.angle_alpha   90.00
_cell.angle_beta   90.00
_cell.angle_gamma   90.00
#
_symmetry.space_group_name_H-M   'P 1'
#
loop_
_entity.id
_entity.type
_entity.pdbx_description
1 polymer ?
#
loop_
_entity_poly.entity_id
_entity_poly.type
_entity_poly.pdbx_seq_one_letter_code
_entity_poly.pdbx_strand_id
1 'polypeptide(L)'
;MTNPTGTLSEAVAEWQSARRDMEIAKGVRRLLREGGAKAAGWCHPRDKRVILADPELTAFLRSVTKAGAWAEERDRVRSKRKRGHQPEGTEPLPLPAIIRCLPAWRSWGRMLIEAERAPPKASVPVAEAGRSGGNSSGGTLADRDGGPADEADGTLSAKRP
;
A
#
# COMPACT_ATOMS: atom_id res chain seq x y z
N MET A 1 46.07 -15.27 -0.93
CA MET A 1 46.23 -14.22 -1.95
C MET A 1 44.84 -13.70 -2.29
N THR A 2 44.41 -12.59 -1.69
CA THR A 2 43.13 -11.94 -1.99
C THR A 2 43.30 -11.10 -3.25
N ASN A 3 42.55 -11.41 -4.31
CA ASN A 3 42.63 -10.69 -5.58
C ASN A 3 42.18 -9.23 -5.40
N PRO A 4 43.06 -8.23 -5.62
CA PRO A 4 42.73 -6.81 -5.43
C PRO A 4 41.71 -6.28 -6.46
N THR A 5 41.40 -7.06 -7.49
CA THR A 5 40.46 -6.70 -8.57
C THR A 5 38.99 -6.81 -8.14
N GLY A 6 38.66 -7.75 -7.24
CA GLY A 6 37.29 -7.91 -6.72
C GLY A 6 36.86 -6.72 -5.87
N THR A 7 37.78 -6.21 -5.04
CA THR A 7 37.53 -5.10 -4.12
C THR A 7 37.30 -3.76 -4.82
N LEU A 8 37.95 -3.52 -5.96
CA LEU A 8 37.73 -2.29 -6.74
C LEU A 8 36.39 -2.31 -7.48
N SER A 9 35.99 -3.47 -8.02
CA SER A 9 34.70 -3.62 -8.69
C SER A 9 33.52 -3.44 -7.72
N GLU A 10 33.62 -4.03 -6.52
CA GLU A 10 32.62 -3.88 -5.46
C GLU A 10 32.52 -2.43 -4.98
N ALA A 11 33.65 -1.77 -4.71
CA ALA A 11 33.67 -0.37 -4.28
C ALA A 11 33.06 0.57 -5.32
N VAL A 12 33.31 0.33 -6.62
CA VAL A 12 32.69 1.10 -7.70
C VAL A 12 31.19 0.86 -7.76
N ALA A 13 30.73 -0.39 -7.60
CA ALA A 13 29.31 -0.72 -7.58
C ALA A 13 28.59 -0.08 -6.38
N GLU A 14 29.19 -0.13 -5.19
CA GLU A 14 28.68 0.53 -3.98
C GLU A 14 28.60 2.04 -4.16
N TRP A 15 29.64 2.67 -4.71
CA TRP A 15 29.64 4.10 -4.99
C TRP A 15 28.55 4.51 -5.98
N GLN A 16 28.36 3.74 -7.06
CA GLN A 16 27.30 3.97 -8.03
C GLN A 16 25.91 3.82 -7.41
N SER A 17 25.73 2.82 -6.55
CA SER A 17 24.50 2.59 -5.80
C SER A 17 24.20 3.76 -4.86
N ALA A 18 25.17 4.20 -4.06
CA ALA A 18 25.03 5.34 -3.17
C ALA A 18 24.70 6.65 -3.93
N ARG A 19 25.32 6.85 -5.10
CA ARG A 19 25.01 8.00 -5.97
C ARG A 19 23.58 7.95 -6.50
N ARG A 20 23.10 6.77 -6.91
CA ARG A 20 21.71 6.58 -7.36
C ARG A 20 20.72 6.83 -6.23
N ASP A 21 20.98 6.29 -5.04
CA ASP A 21 20.14 6.49 -3.85
C ASP A 21 20.06 7.96 -3.44
N MET A 22 21.15 8.71 -3.59
CA MET A 22 21.15 10.16 -3.36
C MET A 22 20.22 10.91 -4.34
N GLU A 23 20.25 10.57 -5.63
CA GLU A 23 19.36 11.20 -6.62
C GLU A 23 17.89 10.82 -6.37
N ILE A 24 17.63 9.56 -6.05
CA ILE A 24 16.29 9.08 -5.66
C ILE A 24 15.81 9.86 -4.42
N ALA A 25 16.64 9.98 -3.39
CA ALA A 25 16.27 10.68 -2.15
C ALA A 25 15.93 12.16 -2.40
N LYS A 26 16.64 12.83 -3.32
CA LYS A 26 16.30 14.21 -3.73
C LYS A 26 14.93 14.29 -4.39
N GLY A 27 14.60 13.35 -5.27
CA GLY A 27 13.30 13.25 -5.92
C GLY A 27 12.18 12.99 -4.92
N VAL A 28 12.37 11.99 -4.05
CA VAL A 28 11.38 11.65 -3.00
C VAL A 28 11.18 12.80 -2.02
N ARG A 29 12.25 13.53 -1.65
CA ARG A 29 12.12 14.72 -0.79
C ARG A 29 11.17 15.77 -1.39
N ARG A 30 11.28 16.03 -2.70
CA ARG A 30 10.41 16.97 -3.41
C ARG A 30 8.97 16.45 -3.45
N LEU A 31 8.80 15.16 -3.76
CA LEU A 31 7.51 14.48 -3.78
C LEU A 31 6.78 14.57 -2.43
N LEU A 32 7.47 14.25 -1.33
CA LEU A 32 6.95 14.32 0.03
C LEU A 32 6.60 15.76 0.45
N ARG A 33 7.41 16.75 0.07
CA ARG A 33 7.13 18.16 0.37
C ARG A 33 5.82 18.61 -0.28
N GLU A 34 5.59 18.20 -1.52
CA GLU A 34 4.36 18.50 -2.27
C GLU A 34 3.17 17.67 -1.79
N GLY A 35 3.35 16.69 -0.88
CA GLY A 35 2.26 15.84 -0.37
C GLY A 35 1.56 15.02 -1.45
N GLY A 36 2.22 14.80 -2.58
CA GLY A 36 1.57 14.26 -3.77
C GLY A 36 0.48 15.16 -4.37
N ALA A 37 0.35 16.43 -3.93
CA ALA A 37 -0.82 17.31 -4.15
C ALA A 37 -1.03 17.83 -5.58
N LYS A 38 -0.28 17.35 -6.58
CA LYS A 38 -0.64 17.56 -7.98
C LYS A 38 -1.54 16.39 -8.39
N ALA A 39 -2.60 16.65 -9.15
CA ALA A 39 -3.54 15.63 -9.62
C ALA A 39 -2.88 14.43 -10.33
N ALA A 40 -1.61 14.57 -10.76
CA ALA A 40 -0.80 13.51 -11.35
C ALA A 40 0.21 12.84 -10.40
N GLY A 41 0.28 13.20 -9.11
CA GLY A 41 1.12 12.55 -8.09
C GLY A 41 2.64 12.65 -8.28
N TRP A 42 3.14 13.33 -9.31
CA TRP A 42 4.56 13.39 -9.64
C TRP A 42 5.09 14.82 -9.62
N CYS A 43 6.25 15.00 -8.97
CA CYS A 43 7.07 16.21 -9.08
C CYS A 43 7.83 16.22 -10.43
N HIS A 44 8.76 17.16 -10.60
CA HIS A 44 9.50 17.47 -11.85
C HIS A 44 9.82 16.25 -12.73
N PRO A 45 9.73 16.32 -14.08
CA PRO A 45 9.89 15.15 -14.97
C PRO A 45 11.18 14.34 -14.75
N ARG A 46 12.26 15.02 -14.37
CA ARG A 46 13.53 14.38 -13.98
C ARG A 46 13.37 13.46 -12.76
N ASP A 47 12.74 13.95 -11.70
CA ASP A 47 12.55 13.19 -10.46
C ASP A 47 11.64 11.99 -10.71
N LYS A 48 10.58 12.20 -11.50
CA LYS A 48 9.70 11.13 -11.97
C LYS A 48 10.50 10.03 -12.70
N ARG A 49 11.37 10.40 -13.65
CA ARG A 49 12.19 9.43 -14.39
C ARG A 49 13.12 8.63 -13.46
N VAL A 50 13.77 9.29 -12.52
CA VAL A 50 14.70 8.65 -11.58
C VAL A 50 13.98 7.67 -10.67
N ILE A 51 12.81 8.04 -10.13
CA ILE A 51 12.03 7.18 -9.26
C ILE A 51 11.40 6.02 -10.05
N LEU A 52 10.84 6.27 -11.23
CA LEU A 52 10.23 5.23 -12.07
C LEU A 52 11.22 4.17 -12.59
N ALA A 53 12.52 4.49 -12.60
CA ALA A 53 13.56 3.51 -12.90
C ALA A 53 13.75 2.47 -11.77
N ASP A 54 13.19 2.72 -10.58
CA ASP A 54 13.17 1.81 -9.43
C ASP A 54 11.75 1.23 -9.28
N PRO A 55 11.48 0.01 -9.80
CA PRO A 55 10.13 -0.55 -9.83
C PRO A 55 9.60 -0.85 -8.42
N GLU A 56 10.48 -1.28 -7.51
CA GLU A 56 10.14 -1.59 -6.13
C GLU A 56 9.70 -0.32 -5.40
N LEU A 57 10.53 0.73 -5.45
CA LEU A 57 10.16 2.01 -4.85
C LEU A 57 8.90 2.59 -5.47
N THR A 58 8.74 2.46 -6.79
CA THR A 58 7.56 2.95 -7.51
C THR A 58 6.28 2.25 -7.03
N ALA A 59 6.31 0.93 -6.83
CA ALA A 59 5.17 0.18 -6.33
C ALA A 59 4.74 0.67 -4.93
N PHE A 60 5.71 0.88 -4.04
CA PHE A 60 5.44 1.44 -2.71
C PHE A 60 4.85 2.85 -2.78
N LEU A 61 5.43 3.76 -3.58
CA LEU A 61 4.91 5.14 -3.66
C LEU A 61 3.50 5.20 -4.26
N ARG A 62 3.17 4.30 -5.18
CA ARG A 62 1.80 4.14 -5.69
C ARG A 62 0.84 3.68 -4.60
N SER A 63 1.24 2.75 -3.72
CA SER A 63 0.39 2.32 -2.62
C SER A 63 0.16 3.44 -1.60
N VAL A 64 1.20 4.23 -1.28
CA VAL A 64 1.06 5.42 -0.42
C VAL A 64 0.09 6.44 -1.03
N THR A 65 0.20 6.68 -2.34
CA THR A 65 -0.71 7.58 -3.07
C THR A 65 -2.15 7.07 -2.99
N LYS A 66 -2.36 5.77 -3.26
CA LYS A 66 -3.69 5.13 -3.22
C LYS A 66 -4.29 5.16 -1.81
N ALA A 67 -3.48 5.00 -0.78
CA ALA A 67 -3.91 5.02 0.62
C ALA A 67 -4.06 6.43 1.20
N GLY A 68 -3.60 7.48 0.50
CA GLY A 68 -3.54 8.83 1.05
C GLY A 68 -2.53 9.01 2.20
N ALA A 69 -1.62 8.04 2.40
CA ALA A 69 -0.76 7.93 3.59
C ALA A 69 0.51 8.80 3.55
N TRP A 70 0.46 9.94 2.87
CA TRP A 70 1.62 10.81 2.67
C TRP A 70 2.06 11.49 3.97
N ALA A 71 1.13 11.79 4.88
CA ALA A 71 1.46 12.42 6.16
C ALA A 71 2.28 11.49 7.05
N GLU A 72 1.83 10.24 7.15
CA GLU A 72 2.45 9.16 7.92
C GLU A 72 3.86 8.87 7.42
N GLU A 73 4.06 8.89 6.10
CA GLU A 73 5.39 8.64 5.54
C GLU A 73 6.34 9.82 5.78
N ARG A 74 5.84 11.06 5.76
CA ARG A 74 6.64 12.22 6.19
C ARG A 74 7.06 12.10 7.65
N ASP A 75 6.14 11.68 8.52
CA ASP A 75 6.41 11.52 9.94
C ASP A 75 7.38 10.36 10.21
N ARG A 76 7.26 9.26 9.45
CA ARG A 76 8.25 8.17 9.46
C ARG A 76 9.64 8.68 9.11
N VAL A 77 9.79 9.48 8.05
CA VAL A 77 11.08 10.08 7.68
C VAL A 77 11.60 11.02 8.78
N ARG A 78 10.74 11.84 9.38
CA ARG A 78 11.11 12.75 10.49
C ARG A 78 11.60 11.97 11.71
N SER A 79 10.97 10.85 12.04
CA SER A 79 11.34 9.99 13.17
C SER A 79 12.75 9.39 13.06
N LYS A 80 13.32 9.31 11.85
CA LYS A 80 14.67 8.80 11.59
C LYS A 80 15.77 9.85 11.76
N ARG A 81 15.43 11.08 12.17
CA ARG A 81 16.43 12.06 12.62
C ARG A 81 17.12 11.57 13.91
N LYS A 82 18.34 12.07 14.15
CA LYS A 82 19.06 11.81 15.41
C LYS A 82 18.23 12.35 16.59
N ARG A 83 18.23 11.64 17.72
CA ARG A 83 17.57 12.08 18.97
C ARG A 83 18.07 13.48 19.34
N GLY A 84 17.14 14.38 19.68
CA GLY A 84 17.44 15.74 20.17
C GLY A 84 17.00 16.89 19.26
N HIS A 85 16.58 16.64 18.03
CA HIS A 85 16.06 17.70 17.13
C HIS A 85 14.54 17.52 16.95
N GLN A 86 13.73 18.31 17.66
CA GLN A 86 12.31 18.42 17.33
C GLN A 86 12.17 19.22 16.03
N PRO A 87 11.49 18.68 15.01
CA PRO A 87 11.27 19.43 13.78
C PRO A 87 10.19 20.49 14.01
N GLU A 88 10.51 21.75 13.76
CA GLU A 88 9.47 22.72 13.41
C GLU A 88 8.81 22.27 12.09
N GLY A 89 7.47 22.31 12.04
CA GLY A 89 6.66 21.62 11.02
C GLY A 89 6.96 21.99 9.56
N THR A 90 7.70 23.07 9.32
CA THR A 90 8.11 23.60 8.02
C THR A 90 9.51 23.17 7.57
N GLU A 91 10.31 22.52 8.42
CA GLU A 91 11.67 22.12 8.06
C GLU A 91 11.67 21.10 6.89
N PRO A 92 12.59 21.26 5.92
CA PRO A 92 12.75 20.30 4.85
C PRO A 92 13.15 18.92 5.40
N LEU A 93 12.59 17.86 4.79
CA LEU A 93 12.92 16.49 5.16
C LEU A 93 14.41 16.22 4.93
N PRO A 94 15.12 15.65 5.91
CA PRO A 94 16.56 15.42 5.81
C PRO A 94 16.85 14.28 4.84
N LEU A 95 17.70 14.53 3.84
CA LEU A 95 18.09 13.53 2.84
C LEU A 95 18.66 12.24 3.46
N PRO A 96 19.51 12.29 4.50
CA PRO A 96 20.01 11.06 5.13
C PRO A 96 18.91 10.18 5.73
N ALA A 97 17.81 10.76 6.21
CA ALA A 97 16.69 9.96 6.72
C ALA A 97 15.91 9.28 5.60
N ILE A 98 15.73 9.97 4.46
CA ILE A 98 15.09 9.40 3.27
C ILE A 98 15.94 8.23 2.75
N ILE A 99 17.25 8.40 2.64
CA ILE A 99 18.18 7.33 2.23
C ILE A 99 18.05 6.10 3.15
N ARG A 100 17.93 6.31 4.47
CA ARG A 100 17.71 5.22 5.44
C ARG A 100 16.38 4.50 5.27
N CYS A 101 15.36 5.16 4.72
CA CYS A 101 14.07 4.54 4.45
C CYS A 101 14.03 3.76 3.13
N LEU A 102 14.89 4.08 2.15
CA LEU A 102 14.87 3.45 0.82
C LEU A 102 14.88 1.92 0.87
N PRO A 103 15.73 1.23 1.67
CA PRO A 103 15.73 -0.22 1.71
C PRO A 103 14.41 -0.83 2.21
N ALA A 104 13.78 -0.19 3.20
CA ALA A 104 12.49 -0.63 3.74
C ALA A 104 11.36 -0.43 2.73
N TRP A 105 11.31 0.75 2.10
CA TRP A 105 10.32 1.05 1.06
C TRP A 105 10.45 0.11 -0.15
N ARG A 106 11.67 -0.16 -0.60
CA ARG A 106 11.94 -1.16 -1.64
C ARG A 106 11.46 -2.55 -1.25
N SER A 107 11.73 -2.96 -0.03
CA SER A 107 11.28 -4.28 0.48
C SER A 107 9.75 -4.39 0.49
N TRP A 108 9.03 -3.34 0.93
CA TRP A 108 7.57 -3.31 0.81
C TRP A 108 7.09 -3.27 -0.64
N GLY A 109 7.78 -2.52 -1.49
CA GLY A 109 7.55 -2.49 -2.93
C GLY A 109 7.62 -3.87 -3.58
N ARG A 110 8.65 -4.65 -3.25
CA ARG A 110 8.77 -6.06 -3.67
C ARG A 110 7.58 -6.89 -3.22
N MET A 111 7.22 -6.80 -1.93
CA MET A 111 6.08 -7.54 -1.40
C MET A 111 4.76 -7.20 -2.12
N LEU A 112 4.57 -5.92 -2.50
CA LEU A 112 3.39 -5.49 -3.26
C LEU A 112 3.39 -6.08 -4.68
N ILE A 113 4.54 -6.03 -5.37
CA ILE A 113 4.69 -6.62 -6.71
C ILE A 113 4.46 -8.14 -6.68
N GLU A 114 4.99 -8.81 -5.66
CA GLU A 114 4.79 -10.25 -5.45
C GLU A 114 3.32 -10.59 -5.18
N ALA A 115 2.64 -9.79 -4.34
CA ALA A 115 1.22 -9.97 -4.05
C ALA A 115 0.32 -9.77 -5.28
N GLU A 116 0.67 -8.84 -6.18
CA GLU A 116 -0.04 -8.63 -7.45
C GLU A 116 0.17 -9.76 -8.46
N ARG A 117 1.30 -10.47 -8.39
CA ARG A 117 1.64 -11.61 -9.26
C ARG A 117 1.12 -12.94 -8.75
N ALA A 118 0.89 -13.06 -7.45
CA ALA A 118 0.33 -14.26 -6.88
C ALA A 118 -1.08 -14.48 -7.46
N PRO A 119 -1.40 -15.68 -8.00
CA PRO A 119 -2.77 -15.99 -8.35
C PRO A 119 -3.64 -15.79 -7.10
N PRO A 120 -4.89 -15.30 -7.23
CA PRO A 120 -5.79 -15.22 -6.10
C PRO A 120 -5.80 -16.60 -5.47
N LYS A 121 -5.37 -16.71 -4.20
CA LYS A 121 -5.38 -17.98 -3.49
C LYS A 121 -6.77 -18.55 -3.72
N ALA A 122 -6.85 -19.66 -4.46
CA ALA A 122 -8.07 -20.42 -4.56
C ALA A 122 -8.47 -20.70 -3.12
N SER A 123 -9.51 -20.01 -2.65
CA SER A 123 -10.23 -20.39 -1.46
C SER A 123 -10.60 -21.83 -1.72
N VAL A 124 -9.84 -22.76 -1.15
CA VAL A 124 -10.10 -24.19 -1.29
C VAL A 124 -11.53 -24.35 -0.78
N PRO A 125 -12.50 -24.77 -1.61
CA PRO A 125 -13.80 -25.10 -1.08
C PRO A 125 -13.57 -26.27 -0.12
N VAL A 126 -13.96 -26.08 1.14
CA VAL A 126 -14.11 -27.19 2.09
C VAL A 126 -15.24 -28.05 1.54
N ALA A 127 -14.86 -29.06 0.78
CA ALA A 127 -15.62 -30.24 0.43
C ALA A 127 -14.61 -31.38 0.48
N GLU A 128 -14.80 -32.52 1.12
CA GLU A 128 -15.90 -33.18 1.78
C GLU A 128 -15.27 -34.47 2.34
N ALA A 129 -15.71 -35.01 3.49
CA ALA A 129 -15.89 -36.46 3.70
C ALA A 129 -16.13 -36.79 5.18
N GLY A 130 -17.37 -37.19 5.48
CA GLY A 130 -17.76 -37.78 6.75
C GLY A 130 -19.20 -38.29 6.70
N ARG A 131 -19.50 -39.17 5.74
CA ARG A 131 -20.77 -39.92 5.67
C ARG A 131 -20.90 -40.89 6.84
N SER A 132 -22.02 -40.84 7.55
CA SER A 132 -22.68 -41.95 8.26
C SER A 132 -24.00 -41.36 8.82
N GLY A 133 -25.22 -41.85 8.64
CA GLY A 133 -25.81 -43.06 8.07
C GLY A 133 -27.25 -43.18 8.68
N GLY A 134 -28.25 -43.64 7.91
CA GLY A 134 -29.55 -44.19 8.38
C GLY A 134 -30.58 -43.21 8.99
N ASN A 135 -31.70 -42.88 8.34
CA ASN A 135 -32.95 -43.61 8.06
C ASN A 135 -34.06 -43.51 9.14
N SER A 136 -35.28 -43.24 8.65
CA SER A 136 -36.62 -43.66 9.15
C SER A 136 -37.59 -42.57 9.62
N SER A 137 -38.54 -42.27 8.71
CA SER A 137 -40.00 -42.39 8.84
C SER A 137 -40.78 -41.73 10.00
N GLY A 138 -41.82 -40.96 9.63
CA GLY A 138 -43.13 -41.02 10.31
C GLY A 138 -43.92 -39.70 10.51
N GLY A 139 -45.06 -39.59 9.82
CA GLY A 139 -46.32 -38.94 10.28
C GLY A 139 -46.47 -37.42 10.06
N THR A 140 -47.28 -36.92 9.12
CA THR A 140 -48.77 -36.77 9.02
C THR A 140 -49.39 -35.55 9.70
N LEU A 141 -50.16 -34.79 8.89
CA LEU A 141 -51.35 -33.94 9.19
C LEU A 141 -51.12 -32.73 10.12
N ALA A 142 -51.74 -31.56 9.98
CA ALA A 142 -52.80 -30.98 9.15
C ALA A 142 -52.69 -29.43 9.36
N ASP A 143 -53.06 -28.53 8.45
CA ASP A 143 -54.41 -27.95 8.22
C ASP A 143 -54.31 -26.40 8.33
N ARG A 144 -55.21 -25.71 7.62
CA ARG A 144 -55.60 -24.28 7.69
C ARG A 144 -54.74 -23.28 6.92
N ASP A 145 -55.12 -22.80 5.73
CA ASP A 145 -56.36 -22.11 5.30
C ASP A 145 -56.42 -20.67 5.82
N GLY A 146 -56.60 -19.71 4.91
CA GLY A 146 -56.64 -18.26 5.20
C GLY A 146 -56.02 -17.39 4.12
N GLY A 147 -56.76 -17.16 3.04
CA GLY A 147 -56.48 -16.18 1.98
C GLY A 147 -56.65 -14.70 2.37
N PRO A 148 -56.70 -13.78 1.39
CA PRO A 148 -55.97 -12.50 1.39
C PRO A 148 -56.83 -11.26 1.66
N ALA A 149 -56.18 -10.10 1.91
CA ALA A 149 -56.74 -8.74 1.78
C ALA A 149 -55.58 -7.70 1.81
N ASP A 150 -55.34 -6.91 0.76
CA ASP A 150 -55.92 -5.56 0.49
C ASP A 150 -55.13 -4.46 1.25
N GLU A 151 -54.22 -3.73 0.58
CA GLU A 151 -54.39 -2.39 -0.02
C GLU A 151 -54.43 -1.20 0.97
N ALA A 152 -54.06 -0.03 0.44
CA ALA A 152 -54.07 1.34 0.99
C ALA A 152 -52.88 1.78 1.87
N ASP A 153 -52.40 3.03 1.85
CA ASP A 153 -52.44 4.20 0.95
C ASP A 153 -51.45 5.21 1.60
N GLY A 154 -51.05 6.26 0.88
CA GLY A 154 -50.12 7.33 1.24
C GLY A 154 -50.35 8.00 2.60
N THR A 155 -49.45 8.87 3.06
CA THR A 155 -49.52 10.29 2.69
C THR A 155 -48.26 11.04 3.14
N LEU A 156 -47.91 12.01 2.29
CA LEU A 156 -47.05 13.18 2.43
C LEU A 156 -46.88 13.78 3.85
N SER A 157 -45.69 14.33 4.10
CA SER A 157 -45.58 15.58 4.88
C SER A 157 -44.40 16.44 4.42
N ALA A 158 -44.75 17.63 3.94
CA ALA A 158 -43.87 18.76 3.67
C ALA A 158 -43.66 19.59 4.96
N LYS A 159 -42.52 20.30 5.08
CA LYS A 159 -42.49 21.77 5.11
C LYS A 159 -41.07 22.33 5.34
N ARG A 160 -40.77 23.34 4.52
CA ARG A 160 -39.77 24.43 4.68
C ARG A 160 -39.97 25.21 6.00
N PRO A 161 -38.96 25.97 6.44
CA PRO A 161 -38.79 27.37 5.98
C PRO A 161 -37.64 27.56 4.97
#